data_AF-A0A376TPJ2-F1
#
_entry.id   AF-A0A376TPJ2-F1
#
_cell.length_a   1.000
_cell.length_b   1.000
_cell.length_c   1.000
_cell.angle_alpha   90.00
_cell.angle_beta   90.00
_cell.angle_gamma   90.00
#
_symmetry.space_group_name_H-M   'P 1'
#
loop_
_entity.id
_entity.type
_entity.pdbx_description
1 polymer ?
#
loop_
_entity_poly.entity_id
_entity_poly.type
_entity_poly.pdbx_seq_one_letter_code
_entity_poly.pdbx_strand_id
1 'polypeptide(L)'
;MVLRVTVTASLGEETAFLCEVQQGGIFSIAGIEGTQMAHCLGAYCPNILFPYARECITSMVSRGTFPQLNLAPVNFDALFMNYLQQQAGEGTEEHQDA
;
A
#
# COMPACT_ATOMS: atom_id res chain seq x y z
N MET A 1 9.09 7.09 5.47
CA MET A 1 8.29 6.24 4.56
C MET A 1 6.86 6.78 4.49
N VAL A 2 6.19 6.67 3.34
CA VAL A 2 4.79 7.07 3.15
C VAL A 2 4.01 5.93 2.52
N LEU A 3 2.89 5.55 3.14
CA LEU A 3 1.89 4.63 2.59
C LEU A 3 0.74 5.43 2.00
N ARG A 4 0.50 5.30 0.69
CA ARG A 4 -0.66 5.90 0.03
C ARG A 4 -1.79 4.89 -0.06
N VAL A 5 -2.98 5.31 0.36
CA VAL A 5 -4.21 4.53 0.23
C VAL A 5 -5.25 5.40 -0.47
N THR A 6 -5.75 4.92 -1.60
CA THR A 6 -6.77 5.60 -2.40
C THR A 6 -8.01 4.71 -2.44
N VAL A 7 -9.16 5.30 -2.15
CA VAL A 7 -10.46 4.64 -2.16
C VAL A 7 -11.39 5.41 -3.07
N THR A 8 -11.95 4.71 -4.04
CA THR A 8 -13.01 5.21 -4.90
C THR A 8 -14.24 4.35 -4.71
N ALA A 9 -15.37 4.98 -4.39
CA ALA A 9 -16.66 4.33 -4.31
C ALA A 9 -17.58 4.90 -5.39
N SER A 10 -18.28 4.03 -6.12
CA SER A 10 -19.17 4.41 -7.23
C SER A 10 -20.55 3.81 -7.06
N LEU A 11 -21.57 4.52 -7.55
CA LEU A 11 -22.94 4.04 -7.67
C LEU A 11 -23.33 4.06 -9.15
N GLY A 12 -23.30 2.89 -9.80
CA GLY A 12 -23.38 2.81 -11.25
C GLY A 12 -22.17 3.50 -11.89
N GLU A 13 -22.42 4.47 -12.76
CA GLU A 13 -21.37 5.23 -13.45
C GLU A 13 -20.93 6.50 -12.69
N GLU A 14 -21.62 6.86 -11.61
CA GLU A 14 -21.30 8.06 -10.83
C GLU A 14 -20.36 7.73 -9.66
N THR A 15 -19.38 8.59 -9.42
CA THR A 15 -18.52 8.48 -8.24
C THR A 15 -19.25 9.05 -7.03
N ALA A 16 -19.49 8.21 -6.02
CA ALA A 16 -20.09 8.63 -4.76
C ALA A 16 -19.07 9.43 -3.92
N PHE A 17 -17.85 8.91 -3.78
CA PHE A 17 -16.74 9.64 -3.17
C PHE A 17 -15.37 9.10 -3.62
N LEU A 18 -14.36 9.97 -3.50
CA LEU A 18 -12.94 9.66 -3.61
C LEU A 18 -12.25 10.11 -2.33
N CYS A 19 -11.53 9.21 -1.67
CA CYS A 19 -10.73 9.49 -0.48
C CYS A 19 -9.29 9.03 -0.72
N GLU A 20 -8.33 9.93 -0.55
CA GLU A 20 -6.91 9.60 -0.60
C GLU A 20 -6.24 10.01 0.71
N VAL A 21 -5.46 9.07 1.27
CA VAL A 21 -4.68 9.27 2.49
C VAL A 21 -3.22 8.91 2.20
N GLN A 22 -2.32 9.77 2.67
CA GLN A 22 -0.89 9.53 2.68
C GLN A 22 -0.41 9.43 4.12
N GLN A 23 -0.29 8.20 4.62
CA GLN A 23 0.14 7.93 5.99
C GLN A 23 1.67 7.87 6.05
N GLY A 24 2.26 8.85 6.73
CA GLY A 24 3.71 8.92 6.94
C GLY A 24 4.16 8.23 8.23
N GLY A 25 5.40 7.72 8.20
CA GLY A 25 6.12 7.26 9.40
C GLY A 25 7.64 7.34 9.23
N ILE A 26 8.32 7.65 10.33
CA ILE A 26 9.79 7.66 10.42
C ILE A 26 10.21 6.37 11.11
N PHE A 27 11.13 5.63 10.48
CA PHE A 27 11.62 4.34 10.97
C PHE A 27 13.14 4.42 11.10
N SER A 28 13.66 3.97 12.24
CA SER A 28 15.09 3.67 12.40
C SER A 28 15.27 2.18 12.18
N ILE A 29 16.07 1.81 11.19
CA ILE A 29 16.31 0.43 10.80
C ILE A 29 17.82 0.20 10.84
N ALA A 30 18.25 -0.83 11.57
CA ALA A 30 19.65 -1.17 11.74
C ALA A 30 19.82 -2.69 11.83
N GLY A 31 21.01 -3.19 11.45
CA GLY A 31 21.37 -4.59 11.60
C GLY A 31 20.73 -5.57 10.61
N ILE A 32 20.11 -5.07 9.55
CA ILE A 32 19.52 -5.88 8.47
C ILE A 32 19.93 -5.34 7.09
N GLU A 33 20.18 -6.23 6.14
CA GLU A 33 20.66 -5.88 4.78
C GLU A 33 19.97 -6.72 3.70
N GLY A 34 20.18 -6.36 2.43
CA GLY A 34 19.70 -7.10 1.27
C GLY A 34 18.20 -7.37 1.29
N THR A 35 17.81 -8.64 1.09
CA THR A 35 16.41 -9.09 1.04
C THR A 35 15.64 -8.78 2.32
N GLN A 36 16.29 -8.79 3.49
CA GLN A 36 15.62 -8.50 4.75
C GLN A 36 15.29 -7.01 4.89
N MET A 37 16.18 -6.12 4.43
CA MET A 37 15.88 -4.69 4.32
C MET A 37 14.74 -4.44 3.34
N ALA A 38 14.77 -5.11 2.18
CA ALA A 38 13.71 -4.99 1.18
C ALA A 38 12.34 -5.45 1.74
N HIS A 39 12.30 -6.57 2.47
CA HIS A 39 11.09 -7.04 3.16
C HIS A 39 10.62 -6.05 4.25
N CYS A 40 11.55 -5.48 5.01
CA CYS A 40 11.23 -4.50 6.03
C CYS A 40 10.53 -3.25 5.43
N LEU A 41 11.05 -2.75 4.32
CA LEU A 41 10.48 -1.59 3.62
C LEU A 41 9.22 -1.94 2.83
N GLY A 42 9.16 -3.13 2.22
CA GLY A 42 8.09 -3.55 1.33
C GLY A 42 6.87 -4.17 2.02
N ALA A 43 7.05 -4.75 3.21
CA ALA A 43 5.98 -5.43 3.94
C ALA A 43 5.79 -4.90 5.36
N TYR A 44 6.86 -4.90 6.16
CA TYR A 44 6.77 -4.63 7.60
C TYR A 44 6.36 -3.18 7.93
N CYS A 45 7.08 -2.19 7.40
CA CYS A 45 6.79 -0.78 7.63
C CYS A 45 5.38 -0.37 7.12
N PRO A 46 4.93 -0.75 5.90
CA PRO A 46 3.55 -0.50 5.47
C PRO A 46 2.50 -1.12 6.39
N ASN A 47 2.74 -2.34 6.90
CA ASN A 47 1.81 -3.03 7.79
C ASN A 47 1.62 -2.25 9.11
N ILE A 48 2.68 -1.63 9.63
CA ILE A 48 2.58 -0.72 10.80
C ILE A 48 1.74 0.51 10.47
N LEU A 49 1.88 1.08 9.27
CA LEU A 49 1.16 2.31 8.87
C LEU A 49 -0.31 2.05 8.53
N PHE A 50 -0.64 0.85 8.07
CA PHE A 50 -1.95 0.54 7.49
C PHE A 50 -3.14 0.74 8.45
N PRO A 51 -3.10 0.32 9.74
CA PRO A 51 -4.19 0.56 10.67
C PRO A 51 -4.54 2.05 10.84
N TYR A 52 -3.53 2.93 10.82
CA TYR A 52 -3.72 4.38 10.92
C TYR A 52 -4.31 4.96 9.65
N ALA A 53 -3.82 4.54 8.48
CA ALA A 53 -4.39 4.93 7.19
C ALA A 53 -5.86 4.48 7.07
N ARG A 54 -6.15 3.26 7.52
CA ARG A 54 -7.49 2.68 7.55
C ARG A 54 -8.44 3.47 8.44
N GLU A 55 -8.04 3.79 9.67
CA GLU A 55 -8.87 4.60 10.59
C GLU A 55 -9.14 5.99 10.00
N CYS A 56 -8.12 6.63 9.44
CA CYS A 56 -8.23 7.94 8.81
C CYS A 56 -9.27 7.95 7.68
N ILE A 57 -9.23 6.92 6.82
CA ILE A 57 -10.24 6.72 5.76
C ILE A 57 -11.63 6.53 6.36
N THR A 58 -11.80 5.66 7.35
CA THR A 58 -13.10 5.42 8.00
C THR A 58 -13.66 6.72 8.59
N SER A 59 -12.81 7.53 9.24
CA SER A 59 -13.16 8.83 9.81
C SER A 59 -13.59 9.83 8.74
N MET A 60 -12.83 9.95 7.64
CA MET A 60 -13.17 10.83 6.52
C MET A 60 -14.48 10.45 5.84
N VAL A 61 -14.69 9.17 5.56
CA VAL A 61 -15.94 8.66 4.93
C VAL A 61 -17.14 8.93 5.84
N SER A 62 -16.99 8.68 7.14
CA SER A 62 -18.06 8.92 8.12
C SER A 62 -18.41 10.41 8.25
N ARG A 63 -17.42 11.31 8.18
CA ARG A 63 -17.64 12.76 8.15
C ARG A 63 -18.36 13.23 6.88
N GLY A 64 -18.22 12.49 5.78
CA GLY A 64 -19.00 12.66 4.56
C GLY A 64 -20.45 12.17 4.66
N THR A 65 -20.90 11.70 5.84
CA THR A 65 -22.23 11.12 6.08
C THR A 65 -22.54 9.85 5.28
N PHE A 66 -21.50 9.24 4.70
CA PHE A 66 -21.60 7.93 4.05
C PHE A 66 -21.59 6.79 5.07
N PRO A 67 -22.08 5.59 4.69
CA PRO A 67 -21.90 4.39 5.50
C PRO A 67 -20.44 4.15 5.85
N GLN A 68 -20.18 3.59 7.04
CA GLN A 68 -18.82 3.33 7.49
C GLN A 68 -18.10 2.39 6.54
N LEU A 69 -16.98 2.86 5.98
CA LEU A 69 -16.08 2.03 5.20
C LEU A 69 -14.95 1.52 6.07
N ASN A 70 -14.97 0.22 6.33
CA ASN A 70 -13.89 -0.49 7.02
C ASN A 70 -13.10 -1.30 5.98
N LEU A 71 -11.89 -0.84 5.66
CA LEU A 71 -11.03 -1.54 4.69
C LEU A 71 -10.75 -2.97 5.15
N ALA A 72 -10.68 -3.94 4.24
CA ALA A 72 -10.21 -5.28 4.62
C ALA A 72 -8.73 -5.23 5.04
N PRO A 73 -8.28 -6.13 5.93
CA PRO A 73 -6.85 -6.31 6.18
C PRO A 73 -6.10 -6.58 4.86
N VAL A 74 -4.91 -5.99 4.73
CA VAL A 74 -4.03 -6.20 3.57
C VAL A 74 -2.88 -7.12 3.97
N ASN A 75 -2.58 -8.11 3.13
CA ASN A 75 -1.41 -8.97 3.30
C ASN A 75 -0.21 -8.38 2.55
N PHE A 76 0.59 -7.58 3.26
CA PHE A 76 1.75 -6.93 2.66
C PHE A 76 2.91 -7.90 2.36
N ASP A 77 3.00 -9.04 3.05
CA ASP A 77 4.00 -10.07 2.73
C ASP A 77 3.74 -10.66 1.33
N ALA A 78 2.48 -10.96 1.02
CA ALA A 78 2.09 -11.43 -0.31
C ALA A 78 2.37 -10.38 -1.41
N LEU A 79 2.09 -9.11 -1.13
CA LEU A 79 2.40 -8.01 -2.05
C LEU A 79 3.90 -7.90 -2.34
N PHE A 80 4.73 -8.01 -1.30
CA PHE A 80 6.18 -7.99 -1.45
C PHE A 80 6.71 -9.20 -2.23
N MET A 81 6.17 -10.41 -1.98
CA MET A 81 6.54 -11.59 -2.77
C MET A 81 6.17 -11.45 -4.25
N ASN A 82 4.98 -10.92 -4.55
CA ASN A 82 4.57 -10.65 -5.93
C ASN A 82 5.48 -9.63 -6.62
N TYR A 83 5.91 -8.59 -5.88
CA TYR A 83 6.86 -7.59 -6.38
C TYR A 83 8.22 -8.22 -6.75
N LEU A 84 8.76 -9.09 -5.90
CA LEU A 84 10.02 -9.79 -6.20
C LEU A 84 9.90 -10.71 -7.43
N GLN A 85 8.76 -11.37 -7.61
CA GLN A 85 8.50 -12.21 -8.79
C GLN A 85 8.45 -11.38 -10.08
N GLN A 86 7.82 -10.20 -10.05
CA GLN A 86 7.79 -9.29 -11.20
C GLN A 86 9.19 -8.79 -11.57
N GLN A 87 10.01 -8.41 -10.58
CA GLN A 87 11.40 -7.99 -10.83
C GLN A 87 12.27 -9.10 -11.43
N ALA A 88 12.04 -10.36 -11.04
CA ALA A 88 12.76 -11.49 -11.62
C ALA A 88 12.31 -11.78 -13.08
N GLY A 89 11.09 -11.40 -13.45
CA GLY A 89 10.56 -11.56 -14.81
C GLY A 89 10.97 -10.47 -15.78
N GLU A 90 11.14 -9.22 -15.31
CA GLU A 90 11.52 -8.07 -16.15
C GLU A 90 13.02 -8.04 -16.52
N GLY A 91 13.87 -8.84 -15.86
CA GLY A 91 15.32 -8.91 -16.12
C GLY A 91 15.76 -9.72 -17.35
N THR A 92 14.85 -10.07 -18.28
CA THR A 92 15.15 -10.95 -19.44
C THR A 92 14.95 -10.30 -20.81
N GLU A 93 14.56 -9.02 -20.93
CA GLU A 93 14.26 -8.37 -22.23
C GLU A 93 15.21 -7.22 -22.68
N GLU A 94 16.42 -7.07 -22.12
CA GLU A 94 17.39 -6.01 -22.55
C GLU A 94 18.65 -6.50 -23.31
N HIS A 95 18.61 -7.65 -24.00
CA HIS A 95 19.75 -8.04 -24.87
C HIS A 95 19.38 -8.81 -26.14
N GLN A 96 18.62 -8.20 -27.06
CA GLN A 96 18.64 -8.65 -28.46
C GLN A 96 18.15 -7.57 -29.44
N ASP A 97 18.94 -6.50 -29.62
CA ASP A 97 18.94 -5.71 -30.86
C ASP A 97 20.28 -4.95 -30.96
N ALA A 98 21.26 -5.62 -31.56
CA ALA A 98 22.47 -5.04 -32.14
C ALA A 98 22.87 -5.84 -33.39
#